data_AF-A0A1F5DCP6-F1
#
_entry.id   AF-A0A1F5DCP6-F1
#
_cell.length_a   1.000
_cell.length_b   1.000
_cell.length_c   1.000
_cell.angle_alpha   90.00
_cell.angle_beta   90.00
_cell.angle_gamma   90.00
#
_symmetry.space_group_name_H-M   'P 1'
#
loop_
_entity.id
_entity.type
_entity.pdbx_description
1 polymer ?
#
loop_
_entity_poly.entity_id
_entity_poly.type
_entity_poly.pdbx_seq_one_letter_code
_entity_poly.pdbx_strand_id
1 'polypeptide(L)'
;MNIRSINAGFNIQNDKNDKIVHEASNLILDLKKAFKKRNLKVRTTRFCSQPLINVKDLNPREVNKLTISMDRLCQNENINWFCFPIGEVKDQKDYQFIKTVPGIMSNSKISFSSVIVSHANKLNFSGINECARQVKKISKTDMSGFDNFRFCVSANVKPNGAFFPYSWHKGKDGFSLGLETIDLILSTISKNKDLSENRKWIINALSREFVSIDRIAREIEKETGYKYYGLDLSLAPYPTDNHSIGKAIQRLGLDRFGANGTLFLTAYLTNLLKHLEKKLSVRTIGFTGLMYPVLEDRFLTSSNDMNILNMESLLLYSSVCGCGPDMIPLPGDISEKEISSIILDMSSLALMLNKPLIARLVPIPNKKSGELTNFDYHFFHNTKIMNARKMSIKRNILENNSEFEFL
;
A
#
# COMPACT_ATOMS: atom_id res chain seq x y z
N MET A 1 -2.86 4.20 20.59
CA MET A 1 -3.36 3.64 19.32
C MET A 1 -4.36 4.61 18.69
N ASN A 2 -4.23 4.87 17.39
CA ASN A 2 -5.16 5.68 16.60
C ASN A 2 -5.69 4.87 15.39
N ILE A 3 -6.66 5.43 14.66
CA ILE A 3 -7.10 4.90 13.37
C ILE A 3 -6.27 5.57 12.27
N ARG A 4 -5.43 4.78 11.59
CA ARG A 4 -4.61 5.25 10.46
C ARG A 4 -5.48 5.68 9.29
N SER A 5 -6.51 4.90 8.98
CA SER A 5 -7.42 5.22 7.88
C SER A 5 -8.82 4.66 8.05
N ILE A 6 -9.79 5.45 7.59
CA ILE A 6 -11.12 4.95 7.21
C ILE A 6 -11.15 4.88 5.68
N ASN A 7 -11.41 3.68 5.14
CA ASN A 7 -11.55 3.45 3.70
C ASN A 7 -13.01 3.16 3.40
N ALA A 8 -13.74 4.13 2.85
CA ALA A 8 -15.10 3.96 2.34
C ALA A 8 -15.04 3.38 0.92
N GLY A 9 -15.66 2.22 0.71
CA GLY A 9 -15.74 1.53 -0.57
C GLY A 9 -17.12 1.67 -1.18
N PHE A 10 -17.20 2.29 -2.36
CA PHE A 10 -18.44 2.55 -3.09
C PHE A 10 -18.22 2.41 -4.59
N ASN A 11 -19.22 1.93 -5.32
CA ASN A 11 -19.13 1.86 -6.78
C ASN A 11 -19.53 3.18 -7.44
N ILE A 12 -18.62 3.81 -8.18
CA ILE A 12 -18.90 5.03 -8.95
C ILE A 12 -19.81 4.75 -10.15
N GLN A 13 -20.64 5.73 -10.50
CA GLN A 13 -21.55 5.73 -11.64
C GLN A 13 -21.62 7.16 -12.19
N ASN A 14 -21.23 7.37 -13.45
CA ASN A 14 -20.95 8.71 -14.01
C ASN A 14 -22.02 9.78 -13.70
N ASP A 15 -23.30 9.42 -13.73
CA ASP A 15 -24.44 10.29 -13.49
C ASP A 15 -24.80 10.50 -12.01
N LYS A 16 -24.22 9.72 -11.09
CA LYS A 16 -24.57 9.69 -9.65
C LYS A 16 -23.38 9.89 -8.71
N ASN A 17 -22.21 10.21 -9.25
CA ASN A 17 -20.98 10.34 -8.46
C ASN A 17 -21.11 11.34 -7.31
N ASP A 18 -21.83 12.45 -7.49
CA ASP A 18 -22.08 13.46 -6.44
C ASP A 18 -22.77 12.82 -5.22
N LYS A 19 -23.88 12.10 -5.47
CA LYS A 19 -24.63 11.38 -4.44
C LYS A 19 -23.79 10.29 -3.78
N ILE A 20 -23.03 9.52 -4.57
CA ILE A 20 -22.19 8.43 -4.07
C ILE A 20 -21.08 8.96 -3.14
N VAL A 21 -20.40 10.04 -3.53
CA VAL A 21 -19.35 10.65 -2.71
C VAL A 21 -19.95 11.25 -1.43
N HIS A 22 -21.12 11.87 -1.51
CA HIS A 22 -21.83 12.38 -0.34
C HIS A 22 -22.23 11.25 0.64
N GLU A 23 -22.74 10.11 0.16
CA GLU A 23 -23.04 8.95 1.00
C GLU A 23 -21.78 8.38 1.68
N ALA A 24 -20.67 8.27 0.94
CA ALA A 24 -19.38 7.86 1.49
C ALA A 24 -18.87 8.83 2.58
N SER A 25 -19.04 10.14 2.35
CA SER A 25 -18.70 11.20 3.30
C SER A 25 -19.50 11.06 4.60
N ASN A 26 -20.82 10.83 4.51
CA ASN A 26 -21.67 10.62 5.68
C ASN A 26 -21.25 9.39 6.51
N LEU A 27 -20.96 8.27 5.85
CA LEU A 27 -20.43 7.07 6.52
C LEU A 27 -19.10 7.37 7.23
N ILE A 28 -18.18 8.09 6.58
CA ILE A 28 -16.91 8.49 7.16
C ILE A 28 -17.13 9.38 8.40
N LEU A 29 -18.07 10.31 8.34
CA LEU A 29 -18.37 11.21 9.46
C LEU A 29 -18.93 10.44 10.66
N ASP A 30 -19.80 9.46 10.45
CA ASP A 30 -20.35 8.65 11.52
C ASP A 30 -19.29 7.77 12.19
N LEU A 31 -18.39 7.17 11.40
CA LEU A 31 -17.21 6.47 11.91
C LEU A 31 -16.31 7.42 12.74
N LYS A 32 -16.02 8.61 12.24
CA LYS A 32 -15.23 9.62 12.98
C LYS A 32 -15.89 10.00 14.30
N LYS A 33 -17.21 10.21 14.32
CA LYS A 33 -17.96 10.51 15.55
C LYS A 33 -17.86 9.35 16.55
N ALA A 34 -18.04 8.11 16.10
CA ALA A 34 -17.95 6.93 16.95
C ALA A 34 -16.55 6.75 17.56
N PHE A 35 -15.48 6.92 16.78
CA PHE A 35 -14.11 6.84 17.28
C PHE A 35 -13.75 8.01 18.21
N LYS A 36 -14.25 9.22 17.93
CA LYS A 36 -14.03 10.39 18.79
C LYS A 36 -14.63 10.20 20.19
N LYS A 37 -15.78 9.52 20.33
CA LYS A 37 -16.37 9.16 21.63
C LYS A 37 -15.45 8.28 22.49
N ARG A 38 -14.46 7.63 21.88
CA ARG A 38 -13.44 6.80 22.54
C ARG A 38 -12.06 7.48 22.59
N ASN A 39 -11.97 8.77 22.31
CA ASN A 39 -10.72 9.54 22.22
C ASN A 39 -9.73 9.02 21.17
N LEU A 40 -10.21 8.28 20.16
CA LEU A 40 -9.38 7.79 19.06
C LEU A 40 -9.39 8.82 17.93
N LYS A 41 -8.20 9.19 17.45
CA LYS A 41 -8.05 10.09 16.31
C LYS A 41 -8.05 9.28 15.02
N VAL A 42 -8.64 9.85 13.97
CA VAL A 42 -8.56 9.32 12.59
C VAL A 42 -7.56 10.17 11.83
N ARG A 43 -6.52 9.54 11.28
CA ARG A 43 -5.46 10.25 10.54
C ARG A 43 -5.89 10.58 9.12
N THR A 44 -6.44 9.62 8.38
CA THR A 44 -6.86 9.83 6.98
C THR A 44 -8.24 9.25 6.69
N THR A 45 -9.01 9.95 5.86
CA THR A 45 -10.30 9.50 5.31
C THR A 45 -10.16 9.26 3.82
N ARG A 46 -10.71 8.15 3.32
CA ARG A 46 -10.44 7.70 1.97
C ARG A 46 -11.68 7.17 1.27
N PHE A 47 -11.82 7.50 -0.01
CA PHE A 47 -12.81 6.92 -0.91
C PHE A 47 -12.15 5.90 -1.85
N CYS A 48 -12.75 4.74 -2.04
CA CYS A 48 -12.18 3.68 -2.87
C CYS A 48 -13.24 3.17 -3.85
N SER A 49 -13.01 3.34 -5.15
CA SER A 49 -13.92 2.85 -6.18
C SER A 49 -13.68 1.38 -6.51
N GLN A 50 -14.60 0.80 -7.29
CA GLN A 50 -14.30 -0.39 -8.09
C GLN A 50 -13.16 -0.12 -9.08
N PRO A 51 -12.53 -1.19 -9.63
CA PRO A 51 -11.63 -1.08 -10.76
C PRO A 51 -12.23 -0.28 -11.92
N LEU A 52 -11.46 0.66 -12.49
CA LEU A 52 -11.91 1.48 -13.61
C LEU A 52 -12.30 0.63 -14.83
N ILE A 53 -11.64 -0.51 -15.05
CA ILE A 53 -12.00 -1.48 -16.10
C ILE A 53 -13.40 -2.10 -15.87
N ASN A 54 -13.92 -2.04 -14.65
CA ASN A 54 -15.25 -2.55 -14.28
C ASN A 54 -16.32 -1.45 -14.21
N VAL A 55 -15.96 -0.18 -14.47
CA VAL A 55 -16.95 0.91 -14.53
C VAL A 55 -17.70 0.78 -15.84
N LYS A 56 -19.01 0.62 -15.76
CA LYS A 56 -19.87 0.43 -16.92
C LYS A 56 -19.72 1.59 -17.91
N ASP A 57 -19.52 1.23 -19.18
CA ASP A 57 -19.41 2.16 -20.33
C ASP A 57 -18.29 3.21 -20.23
N LEU A 58 -17.35 3.07 -19.29
CA LEU A 58 -16.23 4.01 -19.15
C LEU A 58 -15.21 3.81 -20.27
N ASN A 59 -14.92 4.86 -21.03
CA ASN A 59 -13.83 4.85 -22.00
C ASN A 59 -12.53 5.38 -21.38
N PRO A 60 -11.34 4.81 -21.68
CA PRO A 60 -10.05 5.35 -21.23
C PRO A 60 -9.87 6.86 -21.50
N ARG A 61 -10.44 7.40 -22.58
CA ARG A 61 -10.37 8.83 -22.92
C ARG A 61 -11.10 9.74 -21.90
N GLU A 62 -12.05 9.19 -21.14
CA GLU A 62 -12.87 9.92 -20.18
C GLU A 62 -12.27 9.92 -18.78
N VAL A 63 -11.29 9.06 -18.50
CA VAL A 63 -10.69 8.88 -17.17
C VAL A 63 -10.13 10.19 -16.59
N ASN A 64 -9.53 11.05 -17.43
CA ASN A 64 -9.04 12.35 -16.98
C ASN A 64 -10.18 13.26 -16.51
N LYS A 65 -11.27 13.35 -17.29
CA LYS A 65 -12.44 14.15 -16.93
C LYS A 65 -13.10 13.63 -15.65
N LEU A 66 -13.22 12.30 -15.54
CA LEU A 66 -13.74 11.63 -14.35
C LEU A 66 -12.86 11.92 -13.13
N THR A 67 -11.54 11.88 -13.27
CA THR A 67 -10.59 12.19 -12.19
C THR A 67 -10.76 13.62 -11.67
N ILE A 68 -10.83 14.61 -12.57
CA ILE A 68 -11.05 16.02 -12.19
C ILE A 68 -12.37 16.19 -11.45
N SER A 69 -13.43 15.51 -11.92
CA SER A 69 -14.74 15.56 -11.27
C SER A 69 -14.69 14.96 -9.86
N MET A 70 -14.17 13.74 -9.71
CA MET A 70 -14.07 13.07 -8.40
C MET A 70 -13.15 13.79 -7.43
N ASP A 71 -12.08 14.40 -7.92
CA ASP A 71 -11.19 15.23 -7.11
C ASP A 71 -11.95 16.41 -6.46
N ARG A 72 -12.74 17.15 -7.25
CA ARG A 72 -13.59 18.23 -6.74
C ARG A 72 -14.62 17.72 -5.72
N LEU A 73 -15.31 16.63 -6.03
CA LEU A 73 -16.31 16.04 -5.14
C LEU A 73 -15.71 15.63 -3.80
N CYS A 74 -14.59 14.90 -3.82
CA CYS A 74 -13.91 14.45 -2.60
C CYS A 74 -13.40 15.64 -1.76
N GLN A 75 -12.85 16.68 -2.41
CA GLN A 75 -12.40 17.88 -1.72
C GLN A 75 -13.56 18.65 -1.07
N ASN A 76 -14.67 18.83 -1.77
CA ASN A 76 -15.87 19.49 -1.24
C ASN A 76 -16.43 18.75 -0.01
N GLU A 77 -16.35 17.42 -0.02
CA GLU A 77 -16.79 16.55 1.07
C GLU A 77 -15.70 16.28 2.15
N ASN A 78 -14.55 16.96 2.07
CA ASN A 78 -13.44 16.81 3.01
C ASN A 78 -12.92 15.36 3.15
N ILE A 79 -12.97 14.59 2.07
CA ILE A 79 -12.33 13.27 1.97
C ILE A 79 -10.87 13.49 1.60
N ASN A 80 -9.93 12.97 2.40
CA ASN A 80 -8.52 13.27 2.20
C ASN A 80 -8.00 12.74 0.86
N TRP A 81 -8.27 11.47 0.53
CA TRP A 81 -7.77 10.81 -0.68
C TRP A 81 -8.83 9.93 -1.35
N PHE A 82 -8.71 9.73 -2.66
CA PHE A 82 -9.49 8.72 -3.36
C PHE A 82 -8.60 7.79 -4.19
N CYS A 83 -9.04 6.54 -4.39
CA CYS A 83 -8.34 5.57 -5.21
C CYS A 83 -9.17 5.15 -6.42
N PHE A 84 -8.55 5.22 -7.59
CA PHE A 84 -8.99 4.74 -8.89
C PHE A 84 -8.11 3.56 -9.34
N PRO A 85 -8.34 2.37 -8.79
CA PRO A 85 -7.62 1.18 -9.22
C PRO A 85 -7.95 0.89 -10.69
N ILE A 86 -6.95 0.52 -11.50
CA ILE A 86 -7.20 -0.01 -12.84
C ILE A 86 -7.82 -1.40 -12.72
N GLY A 87 -7.27 -2.24 -11.84
CA GLY A 87 -7.75 -3.61 -11.59
C GLY A 87 -6.86 -4.70 -12.17
N GLU A 88 -7.41 -5.91 -12.25
CA GLU A 88 -6.79 -7.11 -12.82
C GLU A 88 -6.80 -7.04 -14.35
N VAL A 89 -5.63 -6.84 -14.94
CA VAL A 89 -5.48 -6.65 -16.39
C VAL A 89 -5.25 -7.98 -17.11
N LYS A 90 -5.92 -8.16 -18.23
CA LYS A 90 -5.93 -9.40 -19.01
C LYS A 90 -5.52 -9.18 -20.46
N ASP A 91 -5.96 -8.08 -21.06
CA ASP A 91 -5.81 -7.87 -22.49
C ASP A 91 -5.46 -6.44 -22.90
N GLN A 92 -5.37 -6.22 -24.21
CA GLN A 92 -4.99 -4.95 -24.81
C GLN A 92 -5.94 -3.79 -24.48
N LYS A 93 -7.22 -4.06 -24.22
CA LYS A 93 -8.21 -3.05 -23.82
C LYS A 93 -7.90 -2.56 -22.40
N ASP A 94 -7.59 -3.48 -21.48
CA ASP A 94 -7.20 -3.14 -20.11
C ASP A 94 -5.91 -2.29 -20.08
N TYR A 95 -4.95 -2.58 -20.97
CA TYR A 95 -3.72 -1.80 -21.04
C TYR A 95 -3.94 -0.35 -21.48
N GLN A 96 -5.06 -0.04 -22.16
CA GLN A 96 -5.42 1.35 -22.45
C GLN A 96 -5.77 2.12 -21.17
N PHE A 97 -6.36 1.45 -20.16
CA PHE A 97 -6.59 2.06 -18.85
C PHE A 97 -5.28 2.28 -18.09
N ILE A 98 -4.31 1.35 -18.16
CA ILE A 98 -2.97 1.56 -17.57
C ILE A 98 -2.34 2.87 -18.09
N LYS A 99 -2.48 3.16 -19.39
CA LYS A 99 -1.95 4.38 -20.02
C LYS A 99 -2.59 5.69 -19.52
N THR A 100 -3.73 5.62 -18.82
CA THR A 100 -4.39 6.80 -18.25
C THR A 100 -3.79 7.23 -16.92
N VAL A 101 -3.03 6.35 -16.25
CA VAL A 101 -2.52 6.60 -14.88
C VAL A 101 -1.69 7.89 -14.75
N PRO A 102 -0.76 8.25 -15.66
CA PRO A 102 -0.11 9.57 -15.56
C PRO A 102 -1.10 10.72 -15.59
N GLY A 103 -2.17 10.61 -16.40
CA GLY A 103 -3.26 11.59 -16.42
C GLY A 103 -4.03 11.65 -15.10
N ILE A 104 -4.27 10.52 -14.44
CA ILE A 104 -4.86 10.48 -13.09
C ILE A 104 -3.99 11.27 -12.09
N MET A 105 -2.66 11.11 -12.17
CA MET A 105 -1.72 11.79 -11.28
C MET A 105 -1.57 13.28 -11.58
N SER A 106 -1.53 13.67 -12.86
CA SER A 106 -1.42 15.08 -13.25
C SER A 106 -2.68 15.89 -12.96
N ASN A 107 -3.86 15.27 -13.00
CA ASN A 107 -5.15 15.96 -12.87
C ASN A 107 -5.72 16.01 -11.44
N SER A 108 -5.05 15.39 -10.48
CA SER A 108 -5.46 15.40 -9.07
C SER A 108 -4.23 15.23 -8.18
N LYS A 109 -4.21 15.88 -7.01
CA LYS A 109 -3.15 15.71 -6.00
C LYS A 109 -3.53 14.73 -4.89
N ILE A 110 -4.79 14.30 -4.85
CA ILE A 110 -5.33 13.38 -3.82
C ILE A 110 -5.80 12.03 -4.39
N SER A 111 -5.66 11.83 -5.70
CA SER A 111 -5.91 10.56 -6.39
C SER A 111 -4.76 9.58 -6.21
N PHE A 112 -5.12 8.30 -6.06
CA PHE A 112 -4.23 7.14 -6.06
C PHE A 112 -4.70 6.14 -7.12
N SER A 113 -3.80 5.29 -7.60
CA SER A 113 -4.14 4.23 -8.56
C SER A 113 -3.25 3.01 -8.37
N SER A 114 -3.73 1.87 -8.85
CA SER A 114 -2.98 0.62 -8.84
C SER A 114 -3.36 -0.28 -10.01
N VAL A 115 -2.46 -1.19 -10.37
CA VAL A 115 -2.70 -2.22 -11.39
C VAL A 115 -2.41 -3.58 -10.78
N ILE A 116 -3.28 -4.56 -11.03
CA ILE A 116 -3.08 -5.96 -10.64
C ILE A 116 -2.63 -6.72 -11.89
N VAL A 117 -1.40 -7.25 -11.86
CA VAL A 117 -0.76 -7.89 -13.03
C VAL A 117 -0.78 -9.41 -12.98
N SER A 118 -1.45 -9.98 -11.97
CA SER A 118 -1.58 -11.43 -11.77
C SER A 118 -3.03 -11.87 -11.83
N HIS A 119 -3.28 -13.07 -12.37
CA HIS A 119 -4.55 -13.76 -12.26
C HIS A 119 -4.31 -15.24 -11.99
N ALA A 120 -4.85 -15.76 -10.88
CA ALA A 120 -4.55 -17.12 -10.40
C ALA A 120 -3.01 -17.36 -10.37
N ASN A 121 -2.51 -18.36 -11.11
CA ASN A 121 -1.08 -18.68 -11.19
C ASN A 121 -0.37 -18.00 -12.37
N LYS A 122 -1.00 -16.99 -12.99
CA LYS A 122 -0.52 -16.37 -14.21
C LYS A 122 -0.07 -14.93 -14.00
N LEU A 123 0.98 -14.54 -14.71
CA LEU A 123 1.52 -13.18 -14.78
C LEU A 123 1.31 -12.59 -16.16
N ASN A 124 0.80 -11.35 -16.20
CA ASN A 124 0.61 -10.61 -17.44
C ASN A 124 1.85 -9.76 -17.76
N PHE A 125 2.74 -10.29 -18.59
CA PHE A 125 4.00 -9.63 -18.98
C PHE A 125 3.76 -8.33 -19.76
N SER A 126 2.76 -8.32 -20.65
CA SER A 126 2.39 -7.12 -21.40
C SER A 126 1.94 -5.98 -20.49
N GLY A 127 1.10 -6.29 -19.50
CA GLY A 127 0.64 -5.38 -18.46
C GLY A 127 1.78 -4.91 -17.56
N ILE A 128 2.71 -5.78 -17.18
CA ILE A 128 3.91 -5.41 -16.42
C ILE A 128 4.78 -4.42 -17.21
N ASN A 129 5.03 -4.70 -18.49
CA ASN A 129 5.80 -3.81 -19.36
C ASN A 129 5.11 -2.46 -19.55
N GLU A 130 3.78 -2.44 -19.67
CA GLU A 130 3.03 -1.19 -19.70
C GLU A 130 3.14 -0.43 -18.36
N CYS A 131 3.01 -1.12 -17.23
CA CYS A 131 3.18 -0.51 -15.92
C CYS A 131 4.58 0.11 -15.77
N ALA A 132 5.65 -0.57 -16.21
CA ALA A 132 7.01 -0.05 -16.16
C ALA A 132 7.18 1.25 -16.96
N ARG A 133 6.57 1.32 -18.16
CA ARG A 133 6.49 2.57 -18.94
C ARG A 133 5.78 3.67 -18.17
N GLN A 134 4.66 3.36 -17.53
CA GLN A 134 3.88 4.35 -16.79
C GLN A 134 4.60 4.82 -15.52
N VAL A 135 5.31 3.96 -14.79
CA VAL A 135 6.15 4.34 -13.65
C VAL A 135 7.15 5.45 -14.04
N LYS A 136 7.75 5.37 -15.24
CA LYS A 136 8.66 6.44 -15.75
C LYS A 136 7.95 7.67 -16.29
N LYS A 137 6.70 7.55 -16.74
CA LYS A 137 5.91 8.69 -17.20
C LYS A 137 5.37 9.48 -16.00
N ILE A 138 4.86 8.78 -15.00
CA ILE A 138 4.40 9.38 -13.73
C ILE A 138 5.57 10.08 -13.03
N SER A 139 6.79 9.52 -13.07
CA SER A 139 7.93 10.19 -12.43
C SER A 139 8.26 11.55 -13.06
N LYS A 140 7.72 11.86 -14.25
CA LYS A 140 7.89 13.14 -14.95
C LYS A 140 6.66 14.04 -14.86
N THR A 141 5.55 13.62 -14.23
CA THR A 141 4.40 14.50 -14.00
C THR A 141 4.66 15.50 -12.89
N ASP A 142 5.60 15.18 -12.00
CA ASP A 142 6.20 16.08 -11.03
C ASP A 142 7.72 15.93 -11.07
N MET A 143 8.47 17.04 -11.13
CA MET A 143 9.93 17.00 -11.33
C MET A 143 10.70 16.35 -10.16
N SER A 144 10.09 16.22 -8.98
CA SER A 144 10.70 15.49 -7.86
C SER A 144 10.48 13.98 -7.94
N GLY A 145 9.65 13.49 -8.87
CA GLY A 145 9.21 12.10 -8.93
C GLY A 145 8.13 11.74 -7.91
N PHE A 146 7.62 12.73 -7.17
CA PHE A 146 6.67 12.54 -6.07
C PHE A 146 5.42 11.79 -6.48
N ASP A 147 4.90 12.01 -7.68
CA ASP A 147 3.61 11.42 -8.10
C ASP A 147 3.61 9.89 -8.15
N ASN A 148 4.77 9.24 -8.25
CA ASN A 148 4.89 7.79 -8.09
C ASN A 148 4.48 7.30 -6.69
N PHE A 149 4.45 8.19 -5.70
CA PHE A 149 3.92 7.91 -4.37
C PHE A 149 2.49 7.34 -4.42
N ARG A 150 1.74 7.78 -5.43
CA ARG A 150 0.31 7.55 -5.58
C ARG A 150 -0.02 6.39 -6.52
N PHE A 151 1.00 5.67 -6.99
CA PHE A 151 0.85 4.52 -7.88
C PHE A 151 1.57 3.27 -7.36
N CYS A 152 0.95 2.10 -7.46
CA CYS A 152 1.64 0.83 -7.26
C CYS A 152 1.20 -0.24 -8.27
N VAL A 153 2.11 -1.16 -8.57
CA VAL A 153 1.79 -2.41 -9.26
C VAL A 153 1.62 -3.50 -8.21
N SER A 154 0.70 -4.43 -8.42
CA SER A 154 0.33 -5.40 -7.41
C SER A 154 0.07 -6.78 -7.99
N ALA A 155 0.21 -7.80 -7.14
CA ALA A 155 -0.12 -9.19 -7.45
C ALA A 155 -0.84 -9.84 -6.26
N ASN A 156 -1.77 -10.74 -6.52
CA ASN A 156 -2.56 -11.49 -5.53
C ASN A 156 -3.33 -10.63 -4.50
N VAL A 157 -3.60 -9.36 -4.80
CA VAL A 157 -4.33 -8.46 -3.88
C VAL A 157 -5.83 -8.70 -3.88
N LYS A 158 -6.40 -8.82 -2.68
CA LYS A 158 -7.84 -8.99 -2.45
C LYS A 158 -8.56 -7.63 -2.34
N PRO A 159 -9.88 -7.56 -2.63
CA PRO A 159 -10.63 -6.32 -2.52
C PRO A 159 -10.81 -5.85 -1.08
N ASN A 160 -11.23 -4.59 -0.95
CA ASN A 160 -11.66 -3.92 0.28
C ASN A 160 -10.56 -3.75 1.36
N GLY A 161 -9.28 -3.94 1.00
CA GLY A 161 -8.14 -3.62 1.85
C GLY A 161 -8.13 -2.15 2.28
N ALA A 162 -7.44 -1.85 3.39
CA ALA A 162 -7.41 -0.51 4.00
C ALA A 162 -6.08 0.24 3.76
N PHE A 163 -5.46 0.07 2.59
CA PHE A 163 -4.14 0.63 2.30
C PHE A 163 -4.00 1.09 0.84
N PHE A 164 -3.62 2.35 0.66
CA PHE A 164 -3.41 2.96 -0.66
C PHE A 164 -1.94 2.83 -1.06
N PRO A 165 -1.63 2.57 -2.36
CA PRO A 165 -2.54 2.71 -3.51
C PRO A 165 -3.34 1.47 -3.93
N TYR A 166 -3.09 0.28 -3.36
CA TYR A 166 -3.65 -0.96 -3.94
C TYR A 166 -5.14 -1.21 -3.62
N SER A 167 -5.73 -0.47 -2.69
CA SER A 167 -7.14 -0.68 -2.32
C SER A 167 -8.06 -0.54 -3.52
N TRP A 168 -9.01 -1.47 -3.64
CA TRP A 168 -10.10 -1.44 -4.60
C TRP A 168 -11.37 -2.00 -3.97
N HIS A 169 -12.54 -1.50 -4.37
CA HIS A 169 -13.81 -1.90 -3.79
C HIS A 169 -14.49 -3.03 -4.57
N LYS A 170 -15.12 -3.97 -3.84
CA LYS A 170 -16.02 -4.98 -4.39
C LYS A 170 -17.11 -5.35 -3.41
N GLY A 171 -18.36 -5.34 -3.87
CA GLY A 171 -19.52 -5.84 -3.13
C GLY A 171 -20.50 -4.73 -2.78
N LYS A 172 -21.06 -4.81 -1.56
CA LYS A 172 -21.97 -3.81 -1.02
C LYS A 172 -21.18 -2.61 -0.50
N ASP A 173 -21.73 -1.41 -0.67
CA ASP A 173 -21.12 -0.21 -0.12
C ASP A 173 -20.82 -0.38 1.38
N GLY A 174 -19.65 0.11 1.79
CA GLY A 174 -19.11 -0.26 3.09
C GLY A 174 -17.77 0.36 3.40
N PHE A 175 -17.11 -0.18 4.42
CA PHE A 175 -15.84 0.35 4.89
C PHE A 175 -14.89 -0.70 5.45
N SER A 176 -13.61 -0.39 5.39
CA SER A 176 -12.52 -1.07 6.10
C SER A 176 -11.68 -0.06 6.87
N LEU A 177 -10.94 -0.56 7.87
CA LEU A 177 -10.18 0.29 8.80
C LEU A 177 -8.71 -0.12 8.81
N GLY A 178 -7.83 0.87 8.66
CA GLY A 178 -6.40 0.73 8.89
C GLY A 178 -6.05 1.22 10.29
N LEU A 179 -5.22 0.47 11.01
CA LEU A 179 -4.83 0.80 12.39
C LEU A 179 -3.41 1.37 12.47
N GLU A 180 -3.14 2.07 13.57
CA GLU A 180 -1.84 2.65 13.91
C GLU A 180 -1.38 2.11 15.26
N THR A 181 -0.55 1.07 15.22
CA THR A 181 -0.27 0.17 16.36
C THR A 181 1.21 0.09 16.76
N ILE A 182 2.11 0.70 15.99
CA ILE A 182 3.56 0.61 16.22
C ILE A 182 3.96 1.32 17.52
N ASP A 183 3.30 2.43 17.86
CA ASP A 183 3.44 3.14 19.13
C ASP A 183 3.18 2.22 20.34
N LEU A 184 2.11 1.43 20.25
CA LEU A 184 1.71 0.47 21.26
C LEU A 184 2.74 -0.68 21.38
N ILE A 185 3.25 -1.19 20.25
CA ILE A 185 4.30 -2.19 20.24
C ILE A 185 5.58 -1.64 20.90
N LEU A 186 6.00 -0.43 20.50
CA LEU A 186 7.21 0.21 21.00
C LEU A 186 7.14 0.50 22.51
N SER A 187 5.98 0.90 23.03
CA SER A 187 5.78 1.12 24.47
C SER A 187 5.69 -0.17 25.29
N THR A 188 5.39 -1.29 24.62
CA THR A 188 5.22 -2.61 25.25
C THR A 188 6.53 -3.41 25.31
N ILE A 189 7.37 -3.33 24.27
CA ILE A 189 8.63 -4.07 24.16
C ILE A 189 9.67 -3.52 25.13
N SER A 190 10.42 -4.43 25.78
CA SER A 190 11.61 -4.10 26.56
C SER A 190 12.82 -4.92 26.11
N LYS A 191 14.00 -4.28 26.11
CA LYS A 191 15.28 -4.93 25.81
C LYS A 191 15.73 -5.92 26.90
N ASN A 192 15.22 -5.79 28.11
CA ASN A 192 15.57 -6.65 29.24
C ASN A 192 14.74 -7.96 29.26
N LYS A 193 13.84 -8.14 28.29
CA LYS A 193 12.94 -9.29 28.19
C LYS A 193 13.32 -10.13 26.99
N ASP A 194 13.12 -11.44 27.10
CA ASP A 194 13.30 -12.33 25.96
C ASP A 194 12.17 -12.14 24.91
N LEU A 195 12.31 -12.79 23.76
CA LEU A 195 11.31 -12.72 22.68
C LEU A 195 9.97 -13.35 23.09
N SER A 196 9.95 -14.39 23.92
CA SER A 196 8.73 -15.06 24.35
C SER A 196 7.91 -14.18 25.30
N GLU A 197 8.56 -13.47 26.20
CA GLU A 197 7.94 -12.49 27.09
C GLU A 197 7.42 -11.30 26.30
N ASN A 198 8.25 -10.69 25.44
CA ASN A 198 7.82 -9.60 24.58
C ASN A 198 6.60 -9.99 23.73
N ARG A 199 6.57 -11.23 23.21
CA ARG A 199 5.41 -11.77 22.46
C ARG A 199 4.13 -11.72 23.27
N LYS A 200 4.15 -12.21 24.52
CA LYS A 200 2.97 -12.24 25.40
C LYS A 200 2.42 -10.84 25.64
N TRP A 201 3.31 -9.89 25.92
CA TRP A 201 2.94 -8.50 26.17
C TRP A 201 2.33 -7.84 24.93
N ILE A 202 2.97 -7.98 23.75
CA ILE A 202 2.45 -7.44 22.49
C ILE A 202 1.08 -8.04 22.16
N ILE A 203 0.92 -9.36 22.29
CA ILE A 203 -0.36 -10.05 22.05
C ILE A 203 -1.45 -9.46 22.94
N ASN A 204 -1.19 -9.32 24.25
CA ASN A 204 -2.18 -8.80 25.19
C ASN A 204 -2.58 -7.36 24.87
N ALA A 205 -1.60 -6.50 24.53
CA ALA A 205 -1.84 -5.10 24.18
C ALA A 205 -2.68 -4.99 22.89
N LEU A 206 -2.26 -5.63 21.81
CA LEU A 206 -2.95 -5.55 20.52
C LEU A 206 -4.35 -6.21 20.55
N SER A 207 -4.50 -7.32 21.27
CA SER A 207 -5.80 -8.02 21.35
C SER A 207 -6.91 -7.14 21.88
N ARG A 208 -6.62 -6.38 22.95
CA ARG A 208 -7.61 -5.48 23.58
C ARG A 208 -8.08 -4.41 22.61
N GLU A 209 -7.13 -3.80 21.91
CA GLU A 209 -7.42 -2.75 20.95
C GLU A 209 -8.20 -3.29 19.74
N PHE A 210 -7.76 -4.39 19.12
CA PHE A 210 -8.41 -4.95 17.95
C PHE A 210 -9.86 -5.36 18.23
N VAL A 211 -10.12 -6.03 19.37
CA VAL A 211 -11.48 -6.40 19.77
C VAL A 211 -12.35 -5.17 20.02
N SER A 212 -11.80 -4.13 20.63
CA SER A 212 -12.52 -2.89 20.90
C SER A 212 -12.95 -2.18 19.61
N ILE A 213 -12.03 -2.04 18.63
CA ILE A 213 -12.33 -1.38 17.35
C ILE A 213 -13.30 -2.21 16.50
N ASP A 214 -13.09 -3.53 16.42
CA ASP A 214 -13.99 -4.43 15.67
C ASP A 214 -15.43 -4.35 16.19
N ARG A 215 -15.62 -4.28 17.51
CA ARG A 215 -16.95 -4.11 18.12
C ARG A 215 -17.61 -2.81 17.66
N ILE A 216 -16.89 -1.68 17.73
CA ILE A 216 -17.42 -0.38 17.30
C ILE A 216 -17.81 -0.41 15.82
N ALA A 217 -16.96 -1.00 14.97
CA ALA A 217 -17.25 -1.10 13.55
C ALA A 217 -18.47 -1.97 13.24
N ARG A 218 -18.69 -3.06 13.98
CA ARG A 218 -19.89 -3.91 13.86
C ARG A 218 -21.17 -3.21 14.33
N GLU A 219 -21.09 -2.41 15.39
CA GLU A 219 -22.20 -1.57 15.85
C GLU A 219 -22.62 -0.60 14.72
N ILE A 220 -21.65 0.05 14.08
CA ILE A 220 -21.91 0.96 12.95
C ILE A 220 -22.48 0.21 11.73
N GLU A 221 -21.97 -0.99 11.40
CA GLU A 221 -22.57 -1.83 10.35
C GLU A 221 -24.05 -2.13 10.65
N LYS A 222 -24.38 -2.44 11.91
CA LYS A 222 -25.77 -2.74 12.32
C LYS A 222 -26.66 -1.50 12.26
N GLU A 223 -26.16 -0.33 12.68
CA GLU A 223 -26.91 0.92 12.73
C GLU A 223 -27.15 1.52 11.34
N THR A 224 -26.14 1.45 10.47
CA THR A 224 -26.17 2.13 9.15
C THR A 224 -26.55 1.21 7.99
N GLY A 225 -26.39 -0.10 8.15
CA GLY A 225 -26.56 -1.09 7.09
C GLY A 225 -25.38 -1.20 6.11
N TYR A 226 -24.39 -0.29 6.19
CA TYR A 226 -23.16 -0.36 5.39
C TYR A 226 -22.27 -1.53 5.82
N LYS A 227 -21.65 -2.20 4.84
CA LYS A 227 -20.86 -3.39 5.11
C LYS A 227 -19.56 -3.05 5.84
N TYR A 228 -19.31 -3.66 6.99
CA TYR A 228 -17.99 -3.63 7.61
C TYR A 228 -17.14 -4.81 7.13
N TYR A 229 -16.08 -4.51 6.38
CA TYR A 229 -15.21 -5.50 5.75
C TYR A 229 -14.13 -6.06 6.67
N GLY A 230 -13.63 -5.28 7.63
CA GLY A 230 -12.64 -5.73 8.60
C GLY A 230 -11.55 -4.71 8.95
N LEU A 231 -10.68 -5.11 9.87
CA LEU A 231 -9.45 -4.42 10.26
C LEU A 231 -8.27 -4.90 9.43
N ASP A 232 -7.49 -3.97 8.89
CA ASP A 232 -6.13 -4.27 8.44
C ASP A 232 -5.18 -4.17 9.64
N LEU A 233 -4.71 -5.34 10.08
CA LEU A 233 -3.83 -5.47 11.25
C LEU A 233 -2.36 -5.17 10.92
N SER A 234 -2.06 -4.77 9.69
CA SER A 234 -0.69 -4.53 9.24
C SER A 234 -0.03 -3.39 10.01
N LEU A 235 1.26 -3.54 10.28
CA LEU A 235 2.10 -2.49 10.84
C LEU A 235 2.55 -1.59 9.70
N ALA A 236 2.03 -0.36 9.66
CA ALA A 236 2.39 0.65 8.66
C ALA A 236 3.09 1.83 9.37
N PRO A 237 4.33 2.17 8.98
CA PRO A 237 5.08 3.20 9.67
C PRO A 237 4.57 4.62 9.33
N TYR A 238 5.14 5.58 10.03
CA TYR A 238 5.06 7.02 9.77
C TYR A 238 6.44 7.59 10.10
N PRO A 239 6.95 8.66 9.45
CA PRO A 239 8.36 9.08 9.50
C PRO A 239 8.73 9.77 10.82
N THR A 240 8.43 9.11 11.93
CA THR A 240 8.69 9.52 13.29
C THR A 240 9.21 8.32 14.06
N ASP A 241 10.02 8.60 15.07
CA ASP A 241 10.60 7.61 15.96
C ASP A 241 9.57 6.71 16.66
N ASN A 242 8.37 7.22 16.94
CA ASN A 242 7.34 6.47 17.68
C ASN A 242 6.47 5.59 16.77
N HIS A 243 6.68 5.63 15.46
CA HIS A 243 5.92 4.85 14.48
C HIS A 243 6.85 4.10 13.52
N SER A 244 8.11 3.87 13.93
CA SER A 244 9.09 3.14 13.13
C SER A 244 9.07 1.65 13.43
N ILE A 245 8.92 0.84 12.39
CA ILE A 245 9.07 -0.62 12.46
C ILE A 245 10.55 -0.98 12.58
N GLY A 246 11.43 -0.25 11.89
CA GLY A 246 12.88 -0.44 12.02
C GLY A 246 13.32 -0.29 13.47
N LYS A 247 12.78 0.71 14.19
CA LYS A 247 13.02 0.89 15.64
C LYS A 247 12.45 -0.26 16.47
N ALA A 248 11.25 -0.75 16.14
CA ALA A 248 10.64 -1.86 16.86
C ALA A 248 11.49 -3.13 16.75
N ILE A 249 11.99 -3.43 15.55
CA ILE A 249 12.90 -4.56 15.29
C ILE A 249 14.22 -4.38 16.02
N GLN A 250 14.80 -3.18 16.02
CA GLN A 250 16.03 -2.90 16.79
C GLN A 250 15.81 -3.03 18.30
N ARG A 251 14.63 -2.66 18.83
CA ARG A 251 14.30 -2.87 20.24
C ARG A 251 14.13 -4.34 20.62
N LEU A 252 13.86 -5.22 19.66
CA LEU A 252 13.83 -6.67 19.86
C LEU A 252 15.23 -7.33 19.82
N GLY A 253 16.30 -6.53 19.65
CA GLY A 253 17.67 -7.01 19.74
C GLY A 253 18.46 -7.00 18.43
N LEU A 254 17.91 -6.40 17.35
CA LEU A 254 18.70 -6.18 16.13
C LEU A 254 19.59 -4.93 16.27
N ASP A 255 20.84 -5.00 15.84
CA ASP A 255 21.73 -3.84 15.85
C ASP A 255 21.21 -2.71 14.96
N ARG A 256 20.83 -3.07 13.72
CA ARG A 256 20.32 -2.15 12.71
C ARG A 256 19.41 -2.87 11.73
N PHE A 257 18.31 -2.22 11.33
CA PHE A 257 17.43 -2.77 10.30
C PHE A 257 18.22 -3.06 9.02
N GLY A 258 18.12 -4.28 8.49
CA GLY A 258 18.91 -4.74 7.35
C GLY A 258 20.06 -5.70 7.72
N ALA A 259 20.45 -5.77 9.00
CA ALA A 259 21.46 -6.73 9.45
C ALA A 259 20.96 -8.19 9.40
N ASN A 260 21.90 -9.14 9.54
CA ASN A 260 21.56 -10.56 9.72
C ASN A 260 20.60 -10.73 10.90
N GLY A 261 19.53 -11.49 10.70
CA GLY A 261 18.44 -11.61 11.68
C GLY A 261 17.24 -10.70 11.43
N THR A 262 17.33 -9.70 10.54
CA THR A 262 16.18 -8.87 10.13
C THR A 262 15.01 -9.71 9.62
N LEU A 263 15.31 -10.73 8.79
CA LEU A 263 14.30 -11.66 8.27
C LEU A 263 13.59 -12.42 9.41
N PHE A 264 14.36 -12.93 10.38
CA PHE A 264 13.83 -13.66 11.52
C PHE A 264 12.90 -12.79 12.37
N LEU A 265 13.33 -11.57 12.74
CA LEU A 265 12.52 -10.66 13.55
C LEU A 265 11.29 -10.13 12.79
N THR A 266 11.39 -9.98 11.47
CA THR A 266 10.23 -9.72 10.60
C THR A 266 9.24 -10.87 10.68
N ALA A 267 9.69 -12.11 10.49
CA ALA A 267 8.85 -13.30 10.55
C ALA A 267 8.23 -13.47 11.94
N TYR A 268 8.97 -13.17 13.01
CA TYR A 268 8.48 -13.18 14.39
C TYR A 268 7.29 -12.23 14.58
N LEU A 269 7.39 -10.98 14.14
CA LEU A 269 6.29 -10.01 14.27
C LEU A 269 5.12 -10.36 13.34
N THR A 270 5.37 -10.76 12.09
CA THR A 270 4.30 -11.20 11.18
C THR A 270 3.57 -12.43 11.73
N ASN A 271 4.30 -13.41 12.30
CA ASN A 271 3.70 -14.59 12.91
C ASN A 271 2.79 -14.22 14.08
N LEU A 272 3.19 -13.23 14.89
CA LEU A 272 2.37 -12.69 15.97
C LEU A 272 1.06 -12.09 15.43
N LEU A 273 1.11 -11.26 14.39
CA LEU A 273 -0.10 -10.66 13.80
C LEU A 273 -1.03 -11.72 13.20
N LYS A 274 -0.48 -12.72 12.49
CA LYS A 274 -1.24 -13.86 11.97
C LYS A 274 -1.84 -14.72 13.09
N HIS A 275 -1.15 -14.84 14.22
CA HIS A 275 -1.70 -15.51 15.40
C HIS A 275 -2.90 -14.74 15.96
N LEU A 276 -2.82 -13.41 16.07
CA LEU A 276 -3.94 -12.58 16.52
C LEU A 276 -5.12 -12.68 15.56
N GLU A 277 -4.89 -12.62 14.25
CA GLU A 277 -5.94 -12.82 13.24
C GLU A 277 -6.69 -14.15 13.40
N LYS A 278 -5.98 -15.24 13.67
CA LYS A 278 -6.60 -16.56 13.86
C LYS A 278 -7.28 -16.71 15.22
N LYS A 279 -6.72 -16.11 16.27
CA LYS A 279 -7.16 -16.29 17.66
C LYS A 279 -8.31 -15.37 18.03
N LEU A 280 -8.33 -14.15 17.51
CA LEU A 280 -9.33 -13.15 17.83
C LEU A 280 -10.57 -13.35 16.95
N SER A 281 -11.76 -13.26 17.54
CA SER A 281 -13.03 -13.29 16.80
C SER A 281 -13.36 -11.94 16.13
N VAL A 282 -12.35 -11.28 15.54
CA VAL A 282 -12.49 -10.00 14.83
C VAL A 282 -12.51 -10.23 13.32
N ARG A 283 -13.13 -9.32 12.56
CA ARG A 283 -13.04 -9.35 11.09
C ARG A 283 -11.71 -8.73 10.67
N THR A 284 -10.93 -9.46 9.89
CA THR A 284 -9.67 -8.95 9.32
C THR A 284 -9.76 -8.83 7.81
N ILE A 285 -8.96 -7.91 7.25
CA ILE A 285 -8.82 -7.68 5.82
C ILE A 285 -7.40 -7.21 5.50
N GLY A 286 -6.98 -7.26 4.23
CA GLY A 286 -5.66 -6.77 3.82
C GLY A 286 -4.53 -7.79 4.00
N PHE A 287 -3.33 -7.32 4.35
CA PHE A 287 -2.12 -8.14 4.35
C PHE A 287 -1.83 -8.84 5.68
N THR A 288 -2.25 -8.26 6.81
CA THR A 288 -1.93 -8.73 8.18
C THR A 288 -0.43 -9.00 8.35
N GLY A 289 0.42 -7.98 8.10
CA GLY A 289 1.88 -8.11 8.19
C GLY A 289 2.63 -6.79 8.32
N LEU A 290 3.97 -6.81 8.20
CA LEU A 290 4.81 -5.62 8.30
C LEU A 290 4.94 -4.89 6.95
N MET A 291 4.83 -3.58 6.93
CA MET A 291 5.03 -2.78 5.71
C MET A 291 6.38 -2.09 5.80
N TYR A 292 7.22 -2.20 4.76
CA TYR A 292 8.54 -1.57 4.71
C TYR A 292 8.63 -0.46 3.65
N PRO A 293 7.76 0.58 3.72
CA PRO A 293 7.90 1.75 2.87
C PRO A 293 9.16 2.52 3.24
N VAL A 294 10.22 2.41 2.44
CA VAL A 294 11.55 2.95 2.78
C VAL A 294 11.51 4.44 3.09
N LEU A 295 10.81 5.25 2.30
CA LEU A 295 10.69 6.70 2.53
C LEU A 295 9.80 7.08 3.73
N GLU A 296 8.97 6.18 4.25
CA GLU A 296 8.01 6.50 5.33
C GLU A 296 8.49 6.04 6.73
N ASP A 297 9.67 5.40 6.83
CA ASP A 297 10.27 4.96 8.10
C ASP A 297 11.72 5.44 8.25
N ARG A 298 11.94 6.31 9.25
CA ARG A 298 13.25 6.92 9.54
C ARG A 298 14.38 5.91 9.78
N PHE A 299 14.08 4.73 10.32
CA PHE A 299 15.12 3.72 10.58
C PHE A 299 15.45 2.94 9.31
N LEU A 300 14.50 2.79 8.39
CA LEU A 300 14.76 2.23 7.07
C LEU A 300 15.57 3.20 6.21
N THR A 301 15.23 4.50 6.21
CA THR A 301 16.03 5.53 5.52
C THR A 301 17.46 5.57 6.04
N SER A 302 17.65 5.54 7.36
CA SER A 302 19.00 5.50 7.95
C SER A 302 19.81 4.28 7.50
N SER A 303 19.19 3.10 7.39
CA SER A 303 19.87 1.90 6.88
C SER A 303 20.14 1.96 5.38
N ASN A 304 19.25 2.57 4.61
CA ASN A 304 19.44 2.81 3.18
C ASN A 304 20.58 3.80 2.92
N ASP A 305 20.71 4.87 3.72
CA ASP A 305 21.81 5.85 3.62
C ASP A 305 23.20 5.22 3.85
N MET A 306 23.24 4.12 4.60
CA MET A 306 24.43 3.31 4.88
C MET A 306 24.66 2.21 3.85
N ASN A 307 23.85 2.13 2.78
CA ASN A 307 23.87 1.06 1.78
C ASN A 307 23.69 -0.36 2.35
N ILE A 308 23.05 -0.50 3.51
CA ILE A 308 22.74 -1.80 4.10
C ILE A 308 21.54 -2.42 3.39
N LEU A 309 20.58 -1.59 2.97
CA LEU A 309 19.42 -2.02 2.22
C LEU A 309 19.68 -2.00 0.71
N ASN A 310 19.13 -2.99 0.02
CA ASN A 310 19.07 -3.08 -1.43
C ASN A 310 17.75 -3.75 -1.86
N MET A 311 17.48 -3.78 -3.18
CA MET A 311 16.25 -4.35 -3.71
C MET A 311 16.08 -5.83 -3.34
N GLU A 312 17.17 -6.61 -3.36
CA GLU A 312 17.14 -8.03 -3.03
C GLU A 312 16.77 -8.28 -1.57
N SER A 313 17.28 -7.45 -0.66
CA SER A 313 16.94 -7.53 0.77
C SER A 313 15.46 -7.21 0.99
N LEU A 314 14.93 -6.22 0.28
CA LEU A 314 13.52 -5.87 0.35
C LEU A 314 12.61 -6.95 -0.25
N LEU A 315 12.99 -7.54 -1.37
CA LEU A 315 12.32 -8.72 -1.94
C LEU A 315 12.40 -9.92 -0.98
N LEU A 316 13.56 -10.16 -0.37
CA LEU A 316 13.73 -11.20 0.65
C LEU A 316 12.79 -10.97 1.84
N TYR A 317 12.71 -9.75 2.38
CA TYR A 317 11.79 -9.44 3.48
C TYR A 317 10.33 -9.52 3.06
N SER A 318 10.03 -9.25 1.78
CA SER A 318 8.69 -9.41 1.20
C SER A 318 8.17 -10.85 1.29
N SER A 319 9.05 -11.84 1.46
CA SER A 319 8.63 -13.24 1.69
C SER A 319 7.89 -13.42 3.02
N VAL A 320 8.23 -12.64 4.05
CA VAL A 320 7.72 -12.80 5.42
C VAL A 320 7.06 -11.56 6.01
N CYS A 321 7.08 -10.40 5.36
CA CYS A 321 6.38 -9.19 5.84
C CYS A 321 4.91 -9.17 5.38
N GLY A 322 4.26 -8.01 5.30
CA GLY A 322 2.90 -7.85 4.76
C GLY A 322 2.91 -7.31 3.33
N CYS A 323 3.83 -6.40 3.02
CA CYS A 323 3.89 -5.69 1.74
C CYS A 323 4.99 -6.24 0.82
N GLY A 324 5.04 -5.80 -0.44
CA GLY A 324 6.22 -5.99 -1.29
C GLY A 324 7.21 -4.82 -1.17
N PRO A 325 8.13 -4.62 -2.14
CA PRO A 325 8.99 -3.44 -2.21
C PRO A 325 8.17 -2.15 -2.28
N ASP A 326 8.31 -1.30 -1.26
CA ASP A 326 7.41 -0.18 -1.03
C ASP A 326 8.17 1.12 -0.79
N MET A 327 7.72 2.23 -1.40
CA MET A 327 8.39 3.54 -1.36
C MET A 327 9.88 3.50 -1.70
N ILE A 328 10.26 2.82 -2.78
CA ILE A 328 11.68 2.65 -3.11
C ILE A 328 12.18 3.82 -3.97
N PRO A 329 13.07 4.69 -3.46
CA PRO A 329 13.66 5.74 -4.26
C PRO A 329 14.66 5.13 -5.24
N LEU A 330 14.44 5.34 -6.53
CA LEU A 330 15.26 4.79 -7.63
C LEU A 330 15.85 5.93 -8.47
N PRO A 331 16.97 5.70 -9.17
CA PRO A 331 17.56 6.73 -10.01
C PRO A 331 16.67 7.00 -11.23
N GLY A 332 16.61 8.25 -11.67
CA GLY A 332 15.74 8.66 -12.77
C GLY A 332 16.11 8.04 -14.12
N ASP A 333 17.34 7.57 -14.27
CA ASP A 333 17.83 6.87 -15.45
C ASP A 333 17.61 5.35 -15.43
N ILE A 334 16.94 4.81 -14.40
CA ILE A 334 16.58 3.38 -14.36
C ILE A 334 15.78 2.99 -15.62
N SER A 335 16.14 1.85 -16.21
CA SER A 335 15.53 1.41 -17.46
C SER A 335 14.13 0.82 -17.24
N GLU A 336 13.26 0.93 -18.25
CA GLU A 336 11.93 0.29 -18.20
C GLU A 336 12.04 -1.23 -18.02
N LYS A 337 13.05 -1.85 -18.65
CA LYS A 337 13.30 -3.29 -18.53
C LYS A 337 13.65 -3.70 -17.10
N GLU A 338 14.44 -2.88 -16.40
CA GLU A 338 14.80 -3.12 -15.01
C GLU A 338 13.60 -2.95 -14.08
N ILE A 339 12.76 -1.92 -14.31
CA ILE A 339 11.48 -1.79 -13.60
C ILE A 339 10.57 -3.01 -13.84
N SER A 340 10.44 -3.45 -15.10
CA SER A 340 9.69 -4.68 -15.43
C SER A 340 10.24 -5.90 -14.68
N SER A 341 11.57 -6.07 -14.63
CA SER A 341 12.19 -7.17 -13.88
C SER A 341 11.89 -7.12 -12.38
N ILE A 342 11.97 -5.94 -11.76
CA ILE A 342 11.62 -5.78 -10.33
C ILE A 342 10.14 -6.16 -10.09
N ILE A 343 9.23 -5.74 -10.98
CA ILE A 343 7.81 -6.09 -10.89
C ILE A 343 7.61 -7.60 -11.08
N LEU A 344 8.34 -8.23 -12.01
CA LEU A 344 8.33 -9.68 -12.22
C LEU A 344 8.82 -10.44 -10.98
N ASP A 345 9.91 -10.02 -10.36
CA ASP A 345 10.45 -10.64 -9.14
C ASP A 345 9.42 -10.55 -7.99
N MET A 346 8.85 -9.35 -7.79
CA MET A 346 7.79 -9.13 -6.80
C MET A 346 6.56 -10.00 -7.08
N SER A 347 6.11 -10.05 -8.33
CA SER A 347 4.91 -10.80 -8.71
C SER A 347 5.14 -12.32 -8.62
N SER A 348 6.33 -12.79 -8.99
CA SER A 348 6.72 -14.20 -8.83
C SER A 348 6.71 -14.61 -7.37
N LEU A 349 7.27 -13.77 -6.49
CA LEU A 349 7.22 -14.01 -5.05
C LEU A 349 5.78 -14.03 -4.51
N ALA A 350 4.92 -13.16 -5.03
CA ALA A 350 3.50 -13.09 -4.67
C ALA A 350 2.76 -14.39 -5.02
N LEU A 351 3.02 -14.94 -6.21
CA LEU A 351 2.41 -16.18 -6.68
C LEU A 351 2.96 -17.40 -5.93
N MET A 352 4.28 -17.54 -5.85
CA MET A 352 4.94 -18.68 -5.22
C MET A 352 4.61 -18.81 -3.72
N LEU A 353 4.33 -17.68 -3.06
CA LEU A 353 3.94 -17.67 -1.64
C LEU A 353 2.43 -17.54 -1.43
N ASN A 354 1.63 -17.50 -2.52
CA ASN A 354 0.20 -17.22 -2.51
C ASN A 354 -0.17 -16.06 -1.57
N LYS A 355 0.49 -14.93 -1.80
CA LYS A 355 0.46 -13.77 -0.92
C LYS A 355 0.27 -12.48 -1.71
N PRO A 356 -0.58 -11.56 -1.23
CA PRO A 356 -0.68 -10.23 -1.81
C PRO A 356 0.65 -9.46 -1.64
N LEU A 357 1.21 -8.94 -2.73
CA LEU A 357 2.39 -8.06 -2.72
C LEU A 357 2.20 -6.88 -3.67
N ILE A 358 2.97 -5.81 -3.44
CA ILE A 358 3.00 -4.63 -4.31
C ILE A 358 4.43 -4.20 -4.60
N ALA A 359 4.62 -3.48 -5.70
CA ALA A 359 5.81 -2.71 -6.00
C ALA A 359 5.41 -1.23 -6.12
N ARG A 360 5.90 -0.40 -5.20
CA ARG A 360 5.73 1.06 -5.23
C ARG A 360 7.11 1.70 -5.40
N LEU A 361 7.44 1.95 -6.66
CA LEU A 361 8.77 2.36 -7.12
C LEU A 361 8.77 3.83 -7.49
N VAL A 362 9.76 4.58 -7.01
CA VAL A 362 9.83 6.04 -7.11
C VAL A 362 11.12 6.46 -7.82
N PRO A 363 11.22 6.35 -9.17
CA PRO A 363 12.32 6.93 -9.92
C PRO A 363 12.32 8.45 -9.77
N ILE A 364 13.47 9.04 -9.45
CA ILE A 364 13.59 10.49 -9.24
C ILE A 364 14.29 11.11 -10.44
N PRO A 365 13.59 11.92 -11.27
CA PRO A 365 14.17 12.53 -12.45
C PRO A 365 15.46 13.29 -12.15
N ASN A 366 16.41 13.23 -13.08
CA ASN A 366 17.69 13.94 -13.02
C ASN A 366 18.60 13.59 -11.84
N LYS A 367 18.26 12.58 -11.03
CA LYS A 367 19.12 12.08 -9.96
C LYS A 367 19.60 10.66 -10.22
N LYS A 368 20.78 10.35 -9.70
CA LYS A 368 21.50 9.08 -9.77
C LYS A 368 21.53 8.39 -8.42
N SER A 369 21.96 7.13 -8.43
CA SER A 369 22.16 6.35 -7.22
C SER A 369 23.10 7.05 -6.24
N GLY A 370 22.79 6.98 -4.94
CA GLY A 370 23.58 7.59 -3.87
C GLY A 370 23.29 9.08 -3.61
N GLU A 371 22.67 9.80 -4.56
CA GLU A 371 22.21 11.18 -4.32
C GLU A 371 21.05 11.21 -3.33
N LEU A 372 20.88 12.30 -2.59
CA LEU A 372 19.79 12.44 -1.64
C LEU A 372 18.47 12.79 -2.33
N THR A 373 17.37 12.18 -1.89
CA THR A 373 16.02 12.66 -2.20
C THR A 373 15.79 14.04 -1.57
N ASN A 374 14.87 14.82 -2.12
CA ASN A 374 14.52 16.14 -1.58
C ASN A 374 13.01 16.38 -1.68
N PHE A 375 12.24 15.51 -1.04
CA PHE A 375 10.80 15.63 -0.94
C PHE A 375 10.44 16.56 0.23
N ASP A 376 9.49 17.45 -0.01
CA ASP A 376 8.82 18.24 1.01
C ASP A 376 7.42 17.66 1.25
N TYR A 377 7.36 16.57 2.03
CA TYR A 377 6.11 15.90 2.35
C TYR A 377 6.17 15.24 3.72
N HIS A 378 5.19 15.52 4.58
CA HIS A 378 5.18 15.10 5.98
C HIS A 378 5.13 13.58 6.22
N PHE A 379 4.78 12.78 5.22
CA PHE A 379 4.89 11.31 5.30
C PHE A 379 6.27 10.78 4.91
N PHE A 380 7.18 11.62 4.41
CA PHE A 380 8.49 11.18 3.96
C PHE A 380 9.62 11.64 4.88
N HIS A 381 10.64 10.78 4.97
CA HIS A 381 11.96 11.12 5.43
C HIS A 381 12.91 10.97 4.24
N ASN A 382 13.68 12.01 3.93
CA ASN A 382 14.63 11.96 2.82
C ASN A 382 15.76 10.96 3.10
N THR A 383 16.29 10.34 2.04
CA THR A 383 17.31 9.29 2.07
C THR A 383 18.10 9.27 0.76
N LYS A 384 19.17 8.49 0.66
CA LYS A 384 19.88 8.26 -0.60
C LYS A 384 19.03 7.47 -1.59
N ILE A 385 19.17 7.77 -2.87
CA ILE A 385 18.59 6.98 -3.94
C ILE A 385 19.26 5.60 -3.95
N MET A 386 18.46 4.55 -3.89
CA MET A 386 18.94 3.18 -3.86
C MET A 386 19.68 2.84 -5.16
N ASN A 387 20.73 2.03 -5.05
CA ASN A 387 21.50 1.60 -6.21
C ASN A 387 20.66 0.72 -7.14
N ALA A 388 20.42 1.20 -8.36
CA ALA A 388 19.97 0.35 -9.46
C ALA A 388 21.08 -0.63 -9.88
N ARG A 389 20.69 -1.84 -10.29
CA ARG A 389 21.63 -2.86 -10.80
C ARG A 389 22.09 -2.54 -12.22
N LYS A 390 21.29 -1.78 -12.98
CA LYS A 390 21.49 -1.53 -14.42
C LYS A 390 21.52 -2.83 -15.23
N MET A 391 20.90 -3.88 -14.69
CA MET A 391 20.77 -5.20 -15.25
C MET A 391 19.32 -5.65 -15.15
N SER A 392 18.87 -6.45 -16.09
CA SER A 392 17.48 -6.92 -16.16
C SER A 392 17.40 -8.22 -16.91
N ILE A 393 16.23 -8.86 -16.88
CA ILE A 393 15.90 -9.91 -17.84
C ILE A 393 15.99 -9.35 -19.27
N LYS A 394 16.34 -10.20 -20.24
CA LYS A 394 16.53 -9.78 -21.63
C LYS A 394 15.22 -9.31 -22.25
N ARG A 395 15.31 -8.33 -23.14
CA ARG A 395 14.17 -7.69 -23.81
C ARG A 395 13.28 -8.70 -24.55
N ASN A 396 13.89 -9.66 -25.25
CA ASN A 396 13.15 -10.69 -25.98
C ASN A 396 12.28 -11.55 -25.06
N ILE A 397 12.70 -11.82 -23.81
CA ILE A 397 11.85 -12.54 -22.85
C ILE A 397 10.66 -11.67 -22.44
N LEU A 398 10.86 -10.38 -22.22
CA LEU A 398 9.76 -9.46 -21.89
C LEU A 398 8.76 -9.28 -23.03
N GLU A 399 9.22 -9.27 -24.28
CA GLU A 399 8.38 -8.95 -25.45
C GLU A 399 7.74 -10.18 -26.10
N ASN A 400 8.42 -11.33 -26.08
CA ASN A 400 7.90 -12.55 -26.71
C ASN A 400 6.88 -13.30 -25.83
N ASN A 401 6.75 -12.92 -24.57
CA ASN A 401 5.76 -13.49 -23.65
C ASN A 401 4.72 -12.42 -23.33
N SER A 402 3.46 -12.64 -23.72
CA SER A 402 2.36 -11.79 -23.28
C SER A 402 1.90 -12.14 -21.87
N GLU A 403 1.96 -13.43 -21.54
CA GLU A 403 1.51 -14.02 -20.29
C GLU A 403 2.42 -15.21 -19.95
N PHE A 404 2.58 -15.51 -18.66
CA PHE A 404 3.33 -16.66 -18.17
C PHE A 404 2.57 -17.32 -17.02
N GLU A 405 2.47 -18.65 -17.01
CA GLU A 405 1.80 -19.42 -15.96
C GLU A 405 2.81 -20.26 -15.17
N PHE A 406 2.79 -20.14 -13.84
CA PHE A 406 3.53 -21.03 -12.95
C PHE A 406 2.82 -22.37 -12.82
N LEU A 407 3.59 -23.46 -12.88
CA LEU A 407 3.10 -24.84 -12.78
C LEU A 407 2.73 -25.22 -11.35
#